data_AF-A0A814PAN9-F1
#
_entry.id   AF-A0A814PAN9-F1
#
_cell.length_a   1.000
_cell.length_b   1.000
_cell.length_c   1.000
_cell.angle_alpha   90.00
_cell.angle_beta   90.00
_cell.angle_gamma   90.00
#
_symmetry.space_group_name_H-M   'P 1'
#
loop_
_entity.id
_entity.type
_entity.pdbx_description
1 polymer ?
#
loop_
_entity_poly.entity_id
_entity_poly.type
_entity_poly.pdbx_seq_one_letter_code
_entity_poly.pdbx_strand_id
1 'polypeptide(L)'
;MSTFKPYLEQNYEVLKSNCLKSGKLFEDDKFPANDTSLYRFQKFKTGKISWKRPHEITQNPQFIVDFIEPNDLDQGQIGNCWMVAAA
;
A
#
# COMPACT_ATOMS: atom_id res chain seq x y z
N MET A 1 -24.87 -11.12 9.81
CA MET A 1 -24.01 -9.99 9.41
C MET A 1 -22.60 -10.35 9.80
N SER A 2 -21.65 -10.45 8.85
CA SER A 2 -20.26 -10.77 9.19
C SER A 2 -19.61 -9.52 9.80
N THR A 3 -19.24 -9.60 11.07
CA THR A 3 -18.58 -8.50 11.79
C THR A 3 -17.08 -8.61 11.54
N PHE A 4 -16.54 -7.76 10.66
CA PHE A 4 -15.10 -7.69 10.45
C PHE A 4 -14.42 -7.07 11.66
N LYS A 5 -13.44 -7.77 12.23
CA LYS A 5 -12.60 -7.24 13.30
C LYS A 5 -11.48 -6.40 12.67
N PRO A 6 -11.31 -5.12 13.05
CA PRO A 6 -10.20 -4.30 12.60
C PRO A 6 -8.85 -4.95 12.93
N TYR A 7 -7.95 -5.00 11.96
CA TYR A 7 -6.56 -5.38 12.21
C TYR A 7 -5.84 -4.24 12.92
N LEU A 8 -5.08 -4.56 13.98
CA LEU A 8 -4.36 -3.58 14.82
C LEU A 8 -5.22 -2.39 15.29
N GLU A 9 -6.52 -2.62 15.46
CA GLU A 9 -7.50 -1.59 15.89
C GLU A 9 -7.63 -0.41 14.92
N GLN A 10 -7.18 -0.56 13.67
CA GLN A 10 -7.28 0.47 12.64
C GLN A 10 -8.64 0.43 11.93
N ASN A 11 -9.51 1.41 12.23
CA ASN A 11 -10.81 1.56 11.57
C ASN A 11 -10.70 2.50 10.37
N TYR A 12 -10.85 1.96 9.16
CA TYR A 12 -10.74 2.71 7.91
C TYR A 12 -11.62 3.96 7.85
N GLU A 13 -12.91 3.85 8.20
CA GLU A 13 -13.85 4.98 8.09
C GLU A 13 -13.50 6.10 9.06
N VAL A 14 -13.09 5.75 10.28
CA VAL A 14 -12.65 6.73 11.29
C VAL A 14 -11.37 7.43 10.84
N LEU A 15 -10.37 6.67 10.37
CA LEU A 15 -9.10 7.21 9.89
C LEU A 15 -9.31 8.14 8.69
N LYS A 16 -10.10 7.70 7.70
CA LYS A 16 -10.45 8.49 6.53
C LYS A 16 -11.16 9.80 6.91
N SER A 17 -12.15 9.73 7.80
CA SER A 17 -12.87 10.92 8.28
C SER A 17 -11.92 11.93 8.93
N ASN A 18 -10.99 11.47 9.75
CA ASN A 18 -10.03 12.32 10.45
C ASN A 18 -9.03 12.99 9.47
N CYS A 19 -8.53 12.25 8.47
CA CYS A 19 -7.66 12.79 7.43
C CYS A 19 -8.38 13.86 6.59
N LEU A 20 -9.62 13.59 6.16
CA LEU A 20 -10.43 14.55 5.41
C LEU A 20 -10.70 15.83 6.23
N LYS A 21 -11.04 15.70 7.51
CA LYS A 21 -11.29 16.84 8.42
C LYS A 21 -10.03 17.68 8.66
N SER A 22 -8.86 17.05 8.73
CA SER A 22 -7.59 17.74 8.97
C SER A 22 -6.91 18.24 7.69
N GLY A 23 -7.44 17.90 6.51
CA GLY A 23 -6.83 18.26 5.22
C GLY A 23 -5.47 17.60 4.99
N LYS A 24 -5.19 16.47 5.65
CA LYS A 24 -3.92 15.74 5.56
C LYS A 24 -4.12 14.38 4.94
N LEU A 25 -3.09 13.90 4.24
CA LEU A 25 -3.05 12.53 3.75
C LEU A 25 -2.75 11.56 4.90
N PHE A 26 -3.27 10.35 4.80
CA PHE A 26 -3.04 9.31 5.80
C PHE A 26 -1.58 8.84 5.78
N GLU A 27 -1.00 8.69 6.96
CA GLU A 27 0.30 8.07 7.22
C GLU A 27 0.10 7.00 8.29
N ASP A 28 0.51 5.77 7.98
CA ASP A 28 0.28 4.61 8.85
C ASP A 28 1.42 4.47 9.88
N ASP A 29 1.08 4.50 11.16
CA ASP A 29 2.02 4.29 12.26
C ASP A 29 2.38 2.81 12.46
N LYS A 30 1.50 1.89 12.03
CA LYS A 30 1.70 0.44 12.14
C LYS A 30 2.54 -0.12 10.99
N PHE A 31 2.54 0.56 9.85
CA PHE A 31 3.32 0.18 8.67
C PHE A 31 3.97 1.41 8.01
N PRO A 32 5.03 1.98 8.62
CA PRO A 32 5.58 3.26 8.21
C PRO A 32 6.31 3.20 6.87
N ALA A 33 6.41 4.32 6.17
CA ALA A 33 7.13 4.45 4.90
C ALA A 33 8.66 4.50 5.08
N ASN A 34 9.26 3.44 5.63
CA ASN A 34 10.70 3.30 5.84
C ASN A 34 11.17 1.83 5.74
N ASP A 35 12.49 1.61 5.91
CA ASP A 35 13.13 0.30 5.77
C ASP A 35 12.56 -0.81 6.66
N THR A 36 11.93 -0.48 7.81
CA THR A 36 11.36 -1.51 8.71
C THR A 36 10.15 -2.21 8.09
N SER A 37 9.47 -1.54 7.15
CA SER A 37 8.33 -2.10 6.41
C SER A 37 8.75 -2.91 5.19
N LEU A 38 9.98 -2.71 4.69
CA LEU A 38 10.54 -3.43 3.55
C LEU A 38 11.32 -4.67 3.96
N TYR A 39 12.12 -4.55 5.02
CA TYR A 39 13.10 -5.57 5.37
C TYR A 39 12.93 -6.02 6.82
N ARG A 40 12.71 -7.33 7.00
CA ARG A 40 12.80 -7.95 8.32
C ARG A 40 14.22 -7.97 8.87
N PHE A 41 15.23 -8.05 7.99
CA PHE A 41 16.65 -8.08 8.37
C PHE A 41 17.46 -7.10 7.52
N GLN A 42 18.33 -6.32 8.16
CA GLN A 42 19.10 -5.25 7.51
C GLN A 42 20.06 -5.75 6.41
N LYS A 43 20.45 -7.03 6.43
CA LYS A 43 21.32 -7.64 5.42
C LYS A 43 20.71 -7.74 4.02
N PHE A 44 19.40 -7.51 3.88
CA PHE A 44 18.68 -7.61 2.61
C PHE A 44 18.40 -6.25 1.96
N LYS A 45 18.94 -5.15 2.50
CA LYS A 45 18.73 -3.81 1.92
C LYS A 45 19.24 -3.77 0.48
N THR A 46 18.34 -3.47 -0.44
CA THR A 46 18.60 -3.41 -1.88
C THR A 46 18.38 -2.00 -2.40
N GLY A 47 19.48 -1.35 -2.79
CA GLY A 47 19.44 -0.06 -3.50
C GLY A 47 18.89 1.11 -2.68
N LYS A 48 18.66 2.23 -3.38
CA LYS A 48 17.98 3.41 -2.83
C LYS A 48 16.50 3.32 -3.18
N ILE A 49 15.64 3.25 -2.17
CA ILE A 49 14.18 3.22 -2.34
C ILE A 49 13.61 4.56 -1.89
N SER A 50 12.65 5.08 -2.66
CA SER A 50 11.87 6.27 -2.32
C SER A 50 10.40 5.90 -2.23
N TRP A 51 9.75 6.25 -1.13
CA TRP A 51 8.31 6.09 -0.95
C TRP A 51 7.57 7.22 -1.68
N LYS A 52 6.60 6.85 -2.51
CA LYS A 52 5.76 7.79 -3.29
C LYS A 52 4.32 7.31 -3.29
N ARG A 53 3.38 8.25 -3.29
CA ARG A 53 1.94 8.03 -3.48
C ARG A 53 1.61 8.00 -4.98
N PRO A 54 0.46 7.42 -5.39
CA PRO A 54 0.10 7.32 -6.81
C PRO A 54 0.13 8.66 -7.58
N HIS A 55 -0.31 9.76 -6.96
CA HIS A 55 -0.30 11.09 -7.59
C HIS A 55 1.11 11.69 -7.77
N GLU A 56 2.14 11.15 -7.09
CA GLU A 56 3.55 11.53 -7.27
C GLU A 56 4.22 10.71 -8.40
N ILE A 57 3.53 9.69 -8.91
CA ILE A 57 4.03 8.77 -9.94
C ILE A 57 3.40 9.11 -11.31
N THR A 58 2.10 9.38 -11.33
CA THR A 58 1.35 9.69 -12.55
C THR A 58 0.35 10.83 -12.31
N GLN A 59 0.01 11.56 -13.38
CA GLN A 59 -0.89 12.71 -13.32
C GLN A 59 -2.35 12.33 -13.04
N ASN A 60 -2.79 11.16 -13.48
CA ASN A 60 -4.18 10.69 -13.32
C ASN A 60 -4.21 9.26 -12.73
N PRO A 61 -3.92 9.11 -11.42
CA PRO A 61 -3.92 7.79 -10.79
C PRO A 61 -5.35 7.25 -10.69
N GLN A 62 -5.55 6.01 -11.15
CA GLN A 62 -6.82 5.29 -11.03
C GLN A 62 -6.62 4.04 -10.18
N PHE A 63 -7.63 3.70 -9.38
CA PHE A 63 -7.56 2.52 -8.50
C PHE A 63 -7.80 1.22 -9.27
N ILE A 64 -8.76 1.22 -10.19
CA ILE A 64 -9.07 0.15 -11.15
C ILE A 64 -9.42 0.85 -12.47
N VAL A 65 -8.92 0.35 -13.60
CA VAL A 65 -9.26 0.84 -14.95
C VAL A 65 -10.13 -0.23 -15.59
N ASP A 66 -11.38 0.09 -15.90
CA ASP A 66 -12.39 -0.82 -16.46
C ASP A 66 -12.72 -2.05 -15.59
N PHE A 67 -11.85 -3.06 -15.58
CA PHE A 67 -11.99 -4.32 -14.84
C PHE A 67 -10.65 -4.73 -14.21
N ILE A 68 -10.64 -5.83 -13.46
CA ILE A 68 -9.40 -6.45 -12.96
C ILE A 68 -9.09 -7.61 -13.88
N GLU A 69 -7.95 -7.56 -14.55
CA GLU A 69 -7.45 -8.60 -15.44
C GLU A 69 -6.05 -9.08 -15.01
N PRO A 70 -5.67 -10.34 -15.30
CA PRO A 70 -4.34 -10.85 -14.94
C PRO A 70 -3.18 -10.02 -15.51
N ASN A 71 -3.40 -9.34 -16.63
CA ASN A 71 -2.38 -8.49 -17.29
C ASN A 71 -2.17 -7.14 -16.58
N ASP A 72 -2.99 -6.79 -15.59
CA ASP A 72 -2.82 -5.55 -14.80
C ASP A 72 -1.66 -5.64 -13.80
N LEU A 73 -1.08 -6.83 -13.62
CA LEU A 73 -0.07 -7.09 -12.60
C LEU A 73 1.29 -7.41 -13.23
N ASP A 74 2.29 -6.59 -12.88
CA ASP A 74 3.71 -6.90 -13.08
C ASP A 74 4.36 -7.14 -11.70
N GLN A 75 5.13 -8.22 -11.57
CA GLN A 75 5.85 -8.57 -10.35
C GLN A 75 6.95 -7.56 -9.97
N GLY A 76 7.41 -6.77 -10.94
CA GLY A 76 8.55 -5.86 -10.77
C GLY A 76 9.85 -6.58 -10.38
N GLN A 77 10.81 -5.82 -9.86
CA GLN A 77 12.17 -6.31 -9.61
C GLN A 77 12.35 -7.07 -8.29
N ILE A 78 11.47 -6.84 -7.31
CA ILE A 78 11.67 -7.33 -5.92
C ILE A 78 10.98 -8.68 -5.68
N GLY A 79 10.14 -9.15 -6.61
CA GLY A 79 9.76 -10.55 -6.77
C GLY A 79 8.94 -11.18 -5.63
N ASN A 80 7.68 -11.53 -5.93
CA ASN A 80 6.86 -12.49 -5.18
C ASN A 80 5.85 -13.12 -6.16
N CYS A 81 6.33 -13.93 -7.11
CA CYS A 81 5.49 -14.45 -8.20
C CYS A 81 4.23 -15.19 -7.72
N TRP A 82 4.29 -15.84 -6.55
CA TRP A 82 3.16 -16.51 -5.92
C TRP A 82 2.06 -15.53 -5.47
N MET A 83 2.40 -14.29 -5.13
CA MET A 83 1.43 -13.26 -4.76
C MET A 83 0.70 -12.73 -5.99
N VAL A 84 1.42 -12.52 -7.10
CA VAL A 84 0.81 -12.13 -8.39
C VAL A 84 -0.08 -13.24 -8.92
N ALA A 85 0.34 -14.51 -8.81
CA ALA A 85 -0.44 -15.65 -9.27
C ALA A 85 -1.72 -15.91 -8.46
N ALA A 86 -1.82 -15.39 -7.23
CA ALA A 86 -2.98 -15.55 -6.35
C ALA A 86 -3.96 -14.37 -6.39
N ALA A 87 -3.54 -13.24 -6.97
CA ALA A 87 -4.35 -12.05 -7.16
C ALA A 87 -5.32 -12.21 -8.33
#